data_AF-A0A1Y3QMQ4-F1
#
_entry.id   AF-A0A1Y3QMQ4-F1
#
_cell.length_a   1.000
_cell.length_b   1.000
_cell.length_c   1.000
_cell.angle_alpha   90.00
_cell.angle_beta   90.00
_cell.angle_gamma   90.00
#
_symmetry.space_group_name_H-M   'P 1'
#
loop_
_entity.id
_entity.type
_entity.pdbx_description
1 polymer ?
#
loop_
_entity_poly.entity_id
_entity_poly.type
_entity_poly.pdbx_seq_one_letter_code
_entity_poly.pdbx_strand_id
1 'polypeptide(L)'
;MGLPATVEGTVRRVYRDPGSGIVFLNFGPNPRQDFAVVIRPPFSDLFPLLEDGYRNRRVRVRGIVEDFAGQPQIVVQLPEQIAVMDESEVMP
;
A
#
# COMPACT_ATOMS: atom_id res chain seq x y z
N MET A 1 -10.08 13.96 10.62
CA MET A 1 -9.27 13.19 11.57
C MET A 1 -9.39 11.73 11.19
N GLY A 2 -8.36 11.13 10.60
CA GLY A 2 -8.36 9.69 10.34
C GLY A 2 -8.07 8.89 11.61
N LEU A 3 -8.38 7.60 11.60
CA LEU A 3 -8.15 6.69 12.73
C LEU A 3 -6.88 5.87 12.49
N PRO A 4 -6.01 5.69 13.51
CA PRO A 4 -4.91 4.74 13.42
C PRO A 4 -5.49 3.33 13.29
N ALA A 5 -5.15 2.66 12.20
CA ALA A 5 -5.63 1.32 11.91
C ALA A 5 -4.52 0.47 11.28
N THR A 6 -4.76 -0.83 11.32
CA THR A 6 -3.98 -1.83 10.61
C THR A 6 -4.90 -2.50 9.60
N VAL A 7 -4.55 -2.44 8.32
CA VAL A 7 -5.32 -3.00 7.22
C VAL A 7 -4.54 -4.15 6.61
N GLU A 8 -5.19 -5.29 6.42
CA GLU A 8 -4.63 -6.43 5.71
C GLU A 8 -5.33 -6.65 4.39
N GLY A 9 -4.59 -7.04 3.36
CA GLY A 9 -5.17 -7.39 2.08
C GLY A 9 -4.14 -7.78 1.04
N THR A 10 -4.62 -8.21 -0.12
CA THR A 10 -3.77 -8.60 -1.24
C THR A 10 -3.63 -7.44 -2.20
N VAL A 11 -2.39 -7.06 -2.54
CA VAL A 11 -2.15 -6.03 -3.55
C VAL A 11 -2.45 -6.62 -4.93
N ARG A 12 -3.57 -6.21 -5.54
CA ARG A 12 -3.98 -6.66 -6.87
C ARG A 12 -3.23 -5.92 -7.98
N ARG A 13 -2.93 -4.65 -7.76
CA ARG A 13 -2.27 -3.80 -8.76
C ARG A 13 -1.36 -2.77 -8.12
N VAL A 14 -0.12 -2.74 -8.59
CA VAL A 14 0.82 -1.64 -8.34
C VAL A 14 0.74 -0.69 -9.53
N TYR A 15 0.55 0.60 -9.26
CA TYR A 15 0.51 1.63 -10.31
C TYR A 15 1.34 2.82 -9.87
N ARG A 16 2.30 3.23 -10.69
CA ARG A 16 3.07 4.45 -10.52
C ARG A 16 2.54 5.50 -11.49
N ASP A 17 2.09 6.63 -10.96
CA ASP A 17 1.67 7.75 -11.77
C ASP A 17 2.90 8.44 -12.39
N PRO A 18 2.99 8.53 -13.73
CA PRO A 18 4.18 9.06 -14.40
C PRO A 18 4.35 10.58 -14.24
N GLY A 19 3.28 11.32 -13.96
CA GLY A 19 3.34 12.78 -13.81
C GLY A 19 3.74 13.24 -12.41
N SER A 20 3.17 12.60 -11.38
CA SER A 20 3.39 12.94 -9.98
C SER A 20 4.41 12.05 -9.27
N GLY A 21 4.77 10.89 -9.84
CA GLY A 21 5.63 9.91 -9.20
C GLY A 21 4.96 9.12 -8.06
N ILE A 22 3.67 9.36 -7.78
CA ILE A 22 2.93 8.70 -6.70
C ILE A 22 2.69 7.23 -7.06
N VAL A 23 2.91 6.36 -6.09
CA VAL A 23 2.70 4.91 -6.23
C VAL A 23 1.46 4.50 -5.46
N PHE A 24 0.64 3.66 -6.09
CA PHE A 24 -0.61 3.14 -5.56
C PHE A 24 -0.56 1.61 -5.50
N LEU A 25 -0.69 1.04 -4.30
CA LEU A 25 -0.91 -0.39 -4.10
C LEU A 25 -2.42 -0.60 -3.91
N ASN A 26 -3.10 -1.07 -4.96
CA ASN A 26 -4.56 -1.21 -4.98
C ASN A 26 -4.96 -2.61 -4.52
N PHE A 27 -5.93 -2.69 -3.61
CA PHE A 27 -6.36 -3.97 -3.04
C PHE A 27 -7.53 -4.60 -3.80
N GLY A 28 -8.18 -3.84 -4.69
CA GLY A 28 -9.31 -4.31 -5.49
C GLY A 28 -9.26 -3.82 -6.95
N PRO A 29 -10.24 -4.26 -7.77
CA PRO A 29 -10.29 -3.99 -9.20
C PRO A 29 -10.76 -2.57 -9.55
N ASN A 30 -11.35 -1.81 -8.63
CA ASN A 30 -11.92 -0.48 -8.84
C ASN A 30 -10.99 0.60 -8.25
N PRO A 31 -10.06 1.18 -9.05
CA PRO A 31 -9.23 2.27 -8.59
C PRO A 31 -10.12 3.46 -8.21
N ARG A 32 -9.80 4.18 -7.13
CA ARG A 32 -10.55 5.33 -6.57
C ARG A 32 -11.81 4.98 -5.76
N GLN A 33 -12.15 3.71 -5.61
CA GLN A 33 -13.24 3.26 -4.73
C GLN A 33 -12.73 2.22 -3.74
N ASP A 34 -11.85 1.34 -4.20
CA ASP A 34 -11.23 0.35 -3.34
C ASP A 34 -10.08 0.94 -2.53
N PHE A 35 -9.81 0.28 -1.40
CA PHE A 35 -8.70 0.62 -0.54
C PHE A 35 -7.37 0.63 -1.29
N ALA A 36 -6.59 1.68 -1.07
CA ALA A 36 -5.26 1.81 -1.65
C ALA A 36 -4.22 2.24 -0.60
N VAL A 37 -3.02 1.70 -0.73
CA VAL A 37 -1.83 2.26 -0.08
C VAL A 37 -1.21 3.26 -1.02
N VAL A 38 -0.93 4.47 -0.53
CA VAL A 38 -0.38 5.57 -1.33
C VAL A 38 1.01 5.89 -0.83
N ILE A 39 1.98 5.88 -1.74
CA ILE A 39 3.38 6.23 -1.47
C ILE A 39 3.72 7.43 -2.33
N ARG A 40 4.02 8.56 -1.70
CA ARG A 40 4.33 9.81 -2.41
C ARG A 40 5.85 10.01 -2.50
N PRO A 41 6.36 10.67 -3.54
CA PRO A 41 7.74 11.17 -3.51
C PRO A 41 7.96 12.12 -2.32
N PRO A 42 9.16 12.15 -1.72
CA PRO A 42 10.34 11.34 -2.06
C PRO A 42 10.32 9.93 -1.45
N PHE A 43 9.33 9.62 -0.61
CA PHE A 43 9.29 8.36 0.15
C PHE A 43 9.24 7.13 -0.73
N SER A 44 8.69 7.22 -1.95
CA SER A 44 8.70 6.13 -2.93
C SER A 44 10.09 5.54 -3.18
N ASP A 45 11.15 6.33 -3.02
CA ASP A 45 12.54 5.91 -3.26
C ASP A 45 13.07 5.02 -2.12
N LEU A 46 12.41 5.01 -0.97
CA LEU A 46 12.72 4.13 0.17
C LEU A 46 12.18 2.71 0.02
N PHE A 47 11.29 2.48 -0.96
CA PHE A 47 10.64 1.18 -1.17
C PHE A 47 11.33 0.46 -2.33
N PRO A 48 12.28 -0.45 -2.06
CA PRO A 48 12.88 -1.25 -3.11
C PRO A 48 11.83 -2.17 -3.72
N LEU A 49 11.89 -2.39 -5.04
CA LEU A 49 11.09 -3.39 -5.75
C LEU A 49 9.58 -3.20 -5.57
N LEU A 50 9.04 -1.98 -5.72
CA LEU A 50 7.61 -1.71 -5.57
C LEU A 50 6.68 -2.66 -6.34
N GLU A 51 6.99 -2.95 -7.60
CA GLU A 51 6.15 -3.81 -8.43
C GLU A 51 6.31 -5.29 -8.04
N ASP A 52 7.52 -5.83 -8.10
CA ASP A 52 7.81 -7.23 -7.82
C ASP A 52 7.63 -7.61 -6.33
N GLY A 53 7.85 -6.66 -5.44
CA GLY A 53 7.84 -6.85 -3.98
C GLY A 53 6.45 -6.87 -3.37
N TYR A 54 5.45 -6.29 -4.04
CA TYR A 54 4.09 -6.19 -3.50
C TYR A 54 3.01 -6.83 -4.38
N ARG A 55 3.16 -6.85 -5.71
CA ARG A 55 2.10 -7.37 -6.59
C ARG A 55 1.75 -8.82 -6.26
N ASN A 56 0.45 -9.08 -6.11
CA ASN A 56 -0.13 -10.38 -5.71
C ASN A 56 0.28 -10.88 -4.32
N ARG A 57 0.98 -10.08 -3.51
CA ARG A 57 1.34 -10.46 -2.14
C ARG A 57 0.29 -9.99 -1.15
N ARG A 58 0.09 -10.76 -0.09
CA ARG A 58 -0.70 -10.35 1.07
C ARG A 58 0.17 -9.46 1.95
N VAL A 59 -0.34 -8.27 2.25
CA VAL A 59 0.38 -7.27 3.05
C VAL A 59 -0.47 -6.81 4.23
N ARG A 60 0.21 -6.40 5.30
CA ARG A 60 -0.35 -5.71 6.46
C ARG A 60 0.21 -4.29 6.48
N VAL A 61 -0.67 -3.31 6.49
CA VAL A 61 -0.34 -1.89 6.39
C VAL A 61 -0.79 -1.16 7.64
N ARG A 62 0.12 -0.40 8.26
CA ARG A 62 -0.15 0.38 9.47
C ARG A 62 -0.09 1.87 9.17
N GLY A 63 -1.12 2.60 9.57
CA GLY A 63 -1.16 4.04 9.41
C GLY A 63 -2.51 4.64 9.74
N ILE A 64 -2.70 5.88 9.30
CA ILE A 64 -3.98 6.57 9.43
C ILE A 64 -4.82 6.26 8.19
N VAL A 65 -6.01 5.69 8.40
CA VAL A 65 -6.98 5.53 7.32
C VAL A 65 -7.67 6.86 7.09
N GLU A 66 -7.57 7.35 5.87
CA GLU A 66 -8.14 8.62 5.43
C GLU A 66 -9.04 8.39 4.22
N ASP A 67 -10.13 9.16 4.12
CA ASP A 67 -10.92 9.24 2.90
C ASP A 67 -10.35 10.34 2.00
N PHE A 68 -10.01 9.97 0.77
CA PHE A 68 -9.61 10.92 -0.27
C PHE A 68 -10.58 10.82 -1.44
N ALA A 69 -11.52 11.77 -1.49
CA ALA A 69 -12.54 11.85 -2.54
C ALA A 69 -13.36 10.55 -2.71
N GLY A 70 -13.73 9.91 -1.59
CA GLY A 70 -14.47 8.64 -1.57
C GLY A 70 -13.60 7.39 -1.68
N GLN A 71 -12.27 7.55 -1.80
CA GLN A 71 -11.32 6.45 -1.74
C GLN A 71 -10.75 6.31 -0.32
N PRO A 72 -10.98 5.19 0.39
CA PRO A 72 -10.27 4.91 1.62
C PRO A 72 -8.80 4.59 1.31
N GLN A 73 -7.87 5.21 2.01
CA GLN A 73 -6.45 5.02 1.77
C GLN A 73 -5.61 5.13 3.04
N ILE A 74 -4.42 4.55 3.00
CA ILE A 74 -3.33 4.86 3.95
C ILE A 74 -2.18 5.45 3.15
N VAL A 75 -1.72 6.64 3.54
CA VAL A 75 -0.47 7.21 3.05
C VAL A 75 0.68 6.67 3.90
N VAL A 76 1.64 6.01 3.27
CA VAL A 76 2.84 5.50 3.93
C VAL A 76 4.06 6.31 3.53
N GLN A 77 4.99 6.44 4.46
CA GLN A 77 6.23 7.18 4.30
C GLN A 77 7.46 6.29 4.56
N LEU A 78 7.27 5.19 5.29
CA LEU A 78 8.33 4.31 5.74
C LEU A 78 8.04 2.85 5.33
N PRO A 79 9.04 2.08 4.84
CA PRO A 79 8.85 0.67 4.47
C PRO A 79 8.29 -0.20 5.59
N GLU A 80 8.64 0.08 6.85
CA GLU A 80 8.21 -0.68 8.03
C GLU A 80 6.70 -0.58 8.29
N GLN A 81 6.01 0.38 7.65
CA GLN A 81 4.55 0.47 7.68
C GLN A 81 3.88 -0.63 6.86
N ILE A 82 4.60 -1.30 5.94
CA ILE A 82 4.08 -2.39 5.12
C ILE A 82 4.86 -3.67 5.46
N ALA A 83 4.18 -4.63 6.09
CA ALA A 83 4.70 -5.98 6.29
C ALA A 83 4.13 -6.91 5.22
N VAL A 84 4.98 -7.60 4.47
CA VAL A 84 4.54 -8.68 3.57
C VAL A 84 4.35 -9.95 4.39
N MET A 85 3.21 -10.60 4.22
CA MET A 85 2.79 -11.74 5.04
C MET A 85 3.13 -13.10 4.39
N ASP A 86 3.65 -13.09 3.16
CA ASP A 86 3.98 -14.31 2.40
C ASP A 86 5.40 -14.85 2.68
N GLU A 87 6.11 -14.29 3.66
CA GLU A 87 7.39 -14.84 4.14
C GLU A 87 7.15 -15.64 5.42
N SER A 88 6.88 -16.93 5.24
CA SER A 88 7.16 -17.98 6.24
C SER A 88 6.35 -17.91 7.54
N GLU A 89 5.10 -18.36 7.47
CA GLU A 89 4.56 -19.25 8.53
C GLU A 89 4.96 -20.70 8.20
N VAL A 90 6.25 -20.91 7.95
CA VAL A 90 6.88 -22.23 8.04
C VAL A 90 7.97 -22.09 9.08
N MET A 91 7.56 -22.37 10.31
CA MET A 91 8.43 -22.61 11.46
C MET A 91 9.36 -23.80 11.16
N PRO A 92 10.49 -23.90 11.86
CA PRO A 92 10.51 -24.72 13.07
C PRO A 92 10.54 -23.91 14.37
#